data_AF-A0AA88IQI0-F1
#
_entry.id   AF-A0AA88IQI0-F1
#
_cell.length_a   1.000
_cell.length_b   1.000
_cell.length_c   1.000
_cell.angle_alpha   90.00
_cell.angle_beta   90.00
_cell.angle_gamma   90.00
#
_symmetry.space_group_name_H-M   'P 1'
#
loop_
_entity.id
_entity.type
_entity.pdbx_description
1 polymer ?
#
loop_
_entity_poly.entity_id
_entity_poly.type
_entity_poly.pdbx_seq_one_letter_code
_entity_poly.pdbx_strand_id
1 'polypeptide(L)'
;MLCMNKHIDLKQRQANSRSLSQRVQCLLFTMTCLELVHASNAWVERPDLRKGILGHERNVEDEEFTIEVYELSDLKKEYNLTVAQLSLLQLMERQALNPNVPSSAQETVAQLVNMKSYELAISVARRFDIKTTIVIDALTSDYKSVEVVQE
;
A
#
# COMPACT_ATOMS: atom_id res chain seq x y z
N MET A 1 -3.08 -5.85 24.10
CA MET A 1 -2.06 -4.95 23.52
C MET A 1 -1.05 -5.81 22.74
N LEU A 2 -1.13 -5.83 21.42
CA LEU A 2 -0.21 -6.59 20.55
C LEU A 2 0.89 -5.65 20.04
N CYS A 3 2.01 -5.58 20.76
CA CYS A 3 3.17 -4.80 20.34
C CYS A 3 3.92 -5.51 19.20
N MET A 4 3.46 -5.40 17.95
CA MET A 4 4.19 -5.88 16.76
C MET A 4 5.24 -4.86 16.26
N ASN A 5 5.92 -4.20 17.20
CA ASN A 5 6.68 -2.95 16.99
C ASN A 5 7.97 -3.05 16.16
N LYS A 6 8.38 -4.23 15.70
CA LYS A 6 9.68 -4.39 14.97
C LYS A 6 9.58 -4.69 13.48
N HIS A 7 8.39 -5.01 12.94
CA HIS A 7 8.29 -5.53 11.56
C HIS A 7 7.36 -4.78 10.62
N ILE A 8 6.46 -3.93 11.14
CA ILE A 8 5.49 -3.18 10.33
C ILE A 8 6.04 -1.76 10.10
N ASP A 9 7.16 -1.65 9.38
CA ASP A 9 7.54 -0.36 8.83
C ASP A 9 6.77 -0.14 7.52
N LEU A 10 5.56 0.41 7.65
CA LEU A 10 4.63 0.65 6.55
C LEU A 10 5.10 1.74 5.58
N LYS A 11 6.11 2.54 5.91
CA LYS A 11 6.35 3.78 5.16
C LYS A 11 7.68 3.83 4.42
N GLN A 12 8.65 2.92 4.60
CA GLN A 12 10.02 3.26 4.16
C GLN A 12 11.03 2.15 3.80
N ARG A 13 10.62 0.93 3.45
CA ARG A 13 11.57 -0.03 2.83
C ARG A 13 11.55 0.03 1.32
N GLN A 14 12.75 -0.03 0.70
CA GLN A 14 12.91 -0.29 -0.73
C GLN A 14 11.98 -1.42 -1.14
N ALA A 15 11.07 -1.11 -2.06
CA ALA A 15 10.05 -2.04 -2.48
C ALA A 15 10.62 -2.96 -3.57
N ASN A 16 11.03 -4.15 -3.15
CA ASN A 16 11.35 -5.26 -4.02
C ASN A 16 10.36 -6.39 -3.72
N SER A 17 10.31 -7.41 -4.58
CA SER A 17 9.31 -8.48 -4.50
C SER A 17 9.32 -9.19 -3.14
N ARG A 18 10.51 -9.37 -2.57
CA ARG A 18 10.70 -9.99 -1.26
C ARG A 18 10.17 -9.11 -0.12
N SER A 19 10.49 -7.82 -0.10
CA SER A 19 10.07 -6.90 0.96
C SER A 19 8.56 -6.66 0.92
N LEU A 20 7.97 -6.56 -0.28
CA LEU A 20 6.51 -6.48 -0.46
C LEU A 20 5.81 -7.76 -0.02
N SER A 21 6.31 -8.93 -0.42
CA SER A 21 5.75 -10.22 0.01
C SER A 21 5.78 -10.39 1.53
N GLN A 22 6.91 -10.06 2.17
CA GLN A 22 7.01 -10.07 3.62
C GLN A 22 6.01 -9.10 4.27
N ARG A 23 5.84 -7.91 3.71
CA ARG A 23 4.88 -6.92 4.20
C ARG A 23 3.43 -7.41 4.09
N VAL A 24 3.07 -8.06 2.99
CA VAL A 24 1.75 -8.70 2.81
C VAL A 24 1.52 -9.74 3.92
N GLN A 25 2.52 -10.58 4.20
CA GLN A 25 2.42 -11.60 5.26
C GLN A 25 2.26 -10.96 6.65
N CYS A 26 3.05 -9.94 6.97
CA CYS A 26 2.93 -9.23 8.24
C CYS A 26 1.54 -8.59 8.39
N LEU A 27 1.06 -7.87 7.37
CA LEU A 27 -0.25 -7.24 7.38
C LEU A 27 -1.37 -8.27 7.55
N LEU A 28 -1.31 -9.39 6.83
CA LEU A 28 -2.28 -10.47 6.95
C LEU A 28 -2.29 -11.05 8.37
N PHE A 29 -1.12 -11.34 8.93
CA PHE A 29 -1.02 -11.87 10.29
C PHE A 29 -1.59 -10.89 11.31
N THR A 30 -1.26 -9.60 11.21
CA THR A 30 -1.80 -8.56 12.10
C THR A 30 -3.31 -8.43 11.98
N MET A 31 -3.85 -8.42 10.76
CA MET A 31 -5.29 -8.38 10.54
C MET A 31 -5.99 -9.58 11.18
N THR A 32 -5.47 -10.79 10.96
CA THR A 32 -6.00 -12.01 11.60
C THR A 32 -5.95 -11.94 13.11
N CYS A 33 -4.84 -11.44 13.69
CA CYS A 33 -4.73 -11.26 15.13
C CYS A 33 -5.74 -10.25 15.68
N LEU A 34 -6.00 -9.16 14.96
CA LEU A 34 -6.98 -8.14 15.37
C LEU A 34 -8.42 -8.64 15.25
N GLU A 35 -8.73 -9.46 14.25
CA GLU A 35 -10.05 -10.07 14.08
C GLU A 35 -10.39 -11.06 15.21
N LEU A 36 -9.38 -11.62 15.89
CA LEU A 36 -9.57 -12.48 17.07
C LEU A 36 -9.80 -11.70 18.38
N VAL A 37 -9.58 -10.38 18.37
CA VAL A 37 -9.73 -9.50 19.54
C VAL A 37 -11.06 -8.75 19.42
N HIS A 38 -11.69 -8.42 20.56
CA HIS A 38 -12.91 -7.62 20.56
C HIS A 38 -12.68 -6.27 19.88
N ALA A 39 -13.61 -5.82 19.02
CA ALA A 39 -13.46 -4.64 18.18
C ALA A 39 -13.05 -3.37 18.97
N SER A 40 -13.54 -3.25 20.20
CA SER A 40 -13.20 -2.14 21.11
C SER A 40 -11.75 -2.14 21.61
N ASN A 41 -10.92 -3.12 21.24
CA ASN A 41 -9.52 -3.29 21.61
C ASN A 41 -8.63 -3.61 20.39
N ALA A 42 -9.16 -3.47 19.18
CA ALA A 42 -8.55 -3.96 17.94
C ALA A 42 -7.82 -2.86 17.17
N TRP A 43 -6.78 -2.27 17.77
CA TRP A 43 -5.90 -1.31 17.11
C TRP A 43 -4.42 -1.65 17.29
N VAL A 44 -3.59 -1.09 16.41
CA VAL A 44 -2.13 -1.17 16.48
C VAL A 44 -1.59 0.21 16.78
N GLU A 45 -0.82 0.31 17.86
CA GLU A 45 -0.08 1.51 18.21
C GLU A 45 1.30 1.47 17.56
N ARG A 46 1.64 2.52 16.82
CA ARG A 46 2.95 2.72 16.21
C ARG A 46 3.56 4.01 16.74
N PRO A 47 4.73 3.97 17.40
CA PRO A 47 5.44 5.19 17.76
C PRO A 47 5.93 5.92 16.51
N ASP A 48 5.70 7.23 16.41
CA ASP A 48 6.25 8.06 15.34
C ASP A 48 7.75 8.32 15.60
N LEU A 49 8.58 7.45 15.03
CA LEU A 49 10.03 7.51 15.15
C LEU A 49 10.65 8.73 14.45
N ARG A 50 9.91 9.49 13.65
CA ARG A 50 10.45 10.66 12.92
C ARG A 50 10.77 11.83 13.85
N LYS A 51 10.06 11.94 14.98
CA LYS A 51 10.28 13.00 15.97
C LYS A 51 11.47 12.74 16.89
N GLY A 52 11.85 11.48 17.10
CA GLY A 52 13.02 11.12 17.92
C GLY A 52 14.37 11.26 17.20
N ILE A 53 14.40 11.30 15.86
CA ILE A 53 15.67 11.31 15.10
C ILE A 53 16.30 12.72 15.00
N LEU A 54 15.53 13.79 15.26
CA LEU A 54 16.07 15.15 15.32
C LEU A 54 16.69 15.49 16.70
N GLY A 55 16.59 14.60 17.69
CA GLY A 55 17.20 14.73 19.01
C GLY A 55 18.59 14.09 19.07
N HIS A 56 19.59 14.72 18.43
CA HIS A 56 20.98 14.46 18.84
C HIS A 56 21.14 15.00 20.27
N GLU A 57 21.35 14.08 21.21
CA GLU A 57 21.73 14.32 22.61
C GLU A 57 20.91 15.41 23.33
N ARG A 58 19.82 15.05 24.03
CA ARG A 58 19.33 15.81 25.21
C ARG A 58 18.16 15.07 25.89
N ASN A 59 18.39 14.69 27.15
CA ASN A 59 17.44 14.38 28.24
C ASN A 59 16.17 13.56 27.90
N VAL A 60 16.17 12.32 28.40
CA VAL A 60 15.16 11.26 28.25
C VAL A 60 13.84 11.52 29.01
N GLU A 61 13.64 12.70 29.59
CA GLU A 61 12.54 12.90 30.57
C GLU A 61 11.24 13.48 29.98
N ASP A 62 11.24 14.12 28.80
CA ASP A 62 10.05 14.82 28.26
C ASP A 62 9.81 14.63 26.75
N GLU A 63 10.27 13.54 26.13
CA GLU A 63 9.91 13.28 24.73
C GLU A 63 8.49 12.69 24.63
N GLU A 64 7.51 13.54 24.33
CA GLU A 64 6.16 13.10 23.92
C GLU A 64 6.26 12.29 22.62
N PHE A 65 6.36 10.97 22.74
CA PHE A 65 6.18 10.06 21.62
C PHE A 65 4.74 10.21 21.10
N THR A 66 4.58 10.75 19.89
CA THR A 66 3.28 10.70 19.23
C THR A 66 3.03 9.27 18.74
N ILE A 67 1.96 8.66 19.24
CA ILE A 67 1.53 7.31 18.87
C ILE A 67 0.53 7.42 17.70
N GLU A 68 0.88 6.87 16.54
CA GLU A 68 -0.06 6.63 15.45
C GLU A 68 -0.90 5.38 15.79
N VAL A 69 -2.22 5.49 15.76
CA VAL A 69 -3.14 4.37 15.99
C VAL A 69 -3.70 3.91 14.64
N TYR A 70 -3.55 2.63 14.35
CA TYR A 70 -4.07 1.99 13.13
C TYR A 70 -5.22 1.06 13.47
N GLU A 71 -6.37 1.28 12.83
CA GLU A 71 -7.52 0.39 12.93
C GLU A 71 -7.47 -0.73 11.89
N LEU A 72 -8.32 -1.74 12.06
CA LEU A 72 -8.44 -2.85 11.10
C LEU A 72 -8.76 -2.37 9.67
N SER A 73 -9.54 -1.28 9.54
CA SER A 73 -9.84 -0.66 8.24
C SER A 73 -8.60 -0.09 7.56
N ASP A 74 -7.69 0.52 8.33
CA ASP A 74 -6.46 1.10 7.79
C ASP A 74 -5.51 0.01 7.33
N LEU A 75 -5.38 -1.06 8.14
CA LEU A 75 -4.58 -2.22 7.78
C LEU A 75 -5.13 -2.94 6.54
N LYS A 76 -6.45 -3.01 6.39
CA LYS A 76 -7.10 -3.55 5.18
C LYS A 76 -6.79 -2.71 3.95
N LYS A 77 -6.80 -1.37 4.05
CA LYS A 77 -6.40 -0.49 2.93
C LYS A 77 -4.94 -0.72 2.55
N GLU A 78 -4.07 -0.77 3.54
CA GLU A 78 -2.62 -0.96 3.38
C GLU A 78 -2.27 -2.33 2.79
N TYR A 79 -2.95 -3.39 3.25
CA TYR A 79 -2.84 -4.74 2.70
C TYR A 79 -3.18 -4.76 1.22
N ASN A 80 -4.32 -4.19 0.83
CA ASN A 80 -4.77 -4.17 -0.56
C ASN A 80 -3.79 -3.39 -1.46
N LEU A 81 -3.26 -2.26 -0.97
CA LEU A 81 -2.24 -1.50 -1.71
C LEU A 81 -0.96 -2.31 -1.90
N THR A 82 -0.46 -2.94 -0.83
CA THR A 82 0.76 -3.74 -0.88
C THR A 82 0.61 -4.94 -1.84
N VAL A 83 -0.56 -5.59 -1.85
CA VAL A 83 -0.88 -6.66 -2.80
C VAL A 83 -0.90 -6.13 -4.23
N ALA A 84 -1.53 -4.99 -4.49
CA ALA A 84 -1.55 -4.39 -5.82
C ALA A 84 -0.15 -4.00 -6.31
N GLN A 85 0.69 -3.44 -5.44
CA GLN A 85 2.10 -3.15 -5.74
C GLN A 85 2.90 -4.43 -6.04
N LEU A 86 2.67 -5.51 -5.29
CA LEU A 86 3.31 -6.81 -5.54
C LEU A 86 2.87 -7.41 -6.88
N SER A 87 1.57 -7.37 -7.20
CA SER A 87 1.04 -7.83 -8.49
C SER A 87 1.59 -7.00 -9.65
N LEU A 88 1.69 -5.68 -9.49
CA LEU A 88 2.29 -4.79 -10.47
C LEU A 88 3.75 -5.13 -10.72
N LEU A 89 4.53 -5.36 -9.66
CA LEU A 89 5.93 -5.76 -9.78
C LEU A 89 6.09 -7.08 -10.54
N GLN A 90 5.25 -8.07 -10.25
CA GLN A 90 5.23 -9.34 -10.99
C GLN A 90 4.85 -9.16 -12.47
N LEU A 91 3.94 -8.22 -12.79
CA LEU A 91 3.62 -7.89 -14.18
C LEU A 91 4.80 -7.23 -14.89
N MET A 92 5.52 -6.31 -14.23
CA MET A 92 6.72 -5.66 -14.78
C MET A 92 7.84 -6.66 -15.03
N GLU A 93 8.07 -7.58 -14.08
CA GLU A 93 9.04 -8.68 -14.23
C GLU A 93 8.70 -9.57 -15.43
N ARG A 94 7.42 -9.93 -15.63
CA ARG A 94 6.97 -10.71 -16.79
C ARG A 94 7.16 -9.99 -18.13
N GLN A 95 7.03 -8.66 -18.13
CA GLN A 95 7.20 -7.83 -19.33
C GLN A 95 8.65 -7.34 -19.51
N ALA A 96 9.60 -7.81 -18.69
CA ALA A 96 11.00 -7.38 -18.69
C ALA A 96 11.20 -5.85 -18.58
N LEU A 97 10.29 -5.17 -17.87
CA LEU A 97 10.36 -3.74 -17.60
C LEU A 97 11.21 -3.49 -16.34
N ASN A 98 11.84 -2.30 -16.27
CA ASN A 98 12.59 -1.91 -15.08
C ASN A 98 11.64 -1.71 -13.88
N PRO A 99 11.74 -2.51 -12.81
CA PRO A 99 10.81 -2.45 -11.69
C PRO A 99 10.97 -1.12 -10.93
N ASN A 100 9.96 -0.26 -11.07
CA ASN A 100 9.84 0.95 -10.26
C ASN A 100 8.53 0.87 -9.49
N VAL A 101 8.61 0.39 -8.24
CA VAL A 101 7.42 0.23 -7.41
C VAL A 101 6.89 1.61 -6.99
N PRO A 102 5.62 1.90 -7.26
CA PRO A 102 5.01 3.18 -6.92
C PRO A 102 4.90 3.33 -5.40
N SER A 103 5.18 4.52 -4.91
CA SER A 103 5.21 4.84 -3.48
C SER A 103 3.83 5.20 -2.92
N SER A 104 2.91 5.62 -3.80
CA SER A 104 1.56 6.04 -3.44
C SER A 104 0.46 5.24 -4.16
N ALA A 105 -0.75 5.24 -3.61
CA ALA A 105 -1.91 4.61 -4.25
C ALA A 105 -2.24 5.25 -5.61
N GLN A 106 -2.06 6.57 -5.74
CA GLN A 106 -2.29 7.29 -6.99
C GLN A 106 -1.27 6.91 -8.07
N GLU A 107 0.01 6.83 -7.72
CA GLU A 107 1.05 6.29 -8.62
C GLU A 107 0.78 4.84 -8.99
N THR A 108 0.30 4.03 -8.05
CA THR A 108 -0.04 2.62 -8.29
C THR A 108 -1.17 2.49 -9.30
N VAL A 109 -2.24 3.28 -9.17
CA VAL A 109 -3.34 3.31 -10.14
C VAL A 109 -2.85 3.75 -11.52
N ALA A 110 -2.05 4.81 -11.60
CA ALA A 110 -1.51 5.31 -12.87
C ALA A 110 -0.66 4.24 -13.59
N GLN A 111 0.21 3.54 -12.85
CA GLN A 111 1.01 2.47 -13.42
C GLN A 111 0.17 1.25 -13.82
N LEU A 112 -0.83 0.86 -13.02
CA LEU A 112 -1.74 -0.25 -13.39
C LEU A 112 -2.52 0.05 -14.66
N VAL A 113 -2.96 1.30 -14.85
CA VAL A 113 -3.60 1.76 -16.10
C VAL A 113 -2.63 1.68 -17.27
N ASN A 114 -1.39 2.14 -17.11
CA ASN A 114 -0.35 2.05 -18.14
C ASN A 114 -0.04 0.60 -18.54
N MET A 115 -0.10 -0.32 -17.56
CA MET A 115 0.10 -1.76 -17.76
C MET A 115 -1.17 -2.49 -18.23
N LYS A 116 -2.25 -1.75 -18.56
CA LYS A 116 -3.57 -2.26 -18.98
C LYS A 116 -4.25 -3.20 -17.99
N SER A 117 -3.87 -3.12 -16.71
CA SER A 117 -4.49 -3.89 -15.62
C SER A 117 -5.62 -3.10 -14.98
N TYR A 118 -6.70 -2.90 -15.74
CA TYR A 118 -7.83 -2.05 -15.33
C TYR A 118 -8.59 -2.58 -14.12
N GLU A 119 -8.73 -3.91 -13.98
CA GLU A 119 -9.43 -4.52 -12.85
C GLU A 119 -8.74 -4.17 -11.52
N LEU A 120 -7.41 -4.35 -11.46
CA LEU A 120 -6.62 -3.97 -10.29
C LEU A 120 -6.64 -2.46 -10.06
N ALA A 121 -6.58 -1.65 -11.14
CA ALA A 121 -6.65 -0.19 -11.04
C ALA A 121 -7.98 0.28 -10.42
N ILE A 122 -9.12 -0.25 -10.88
CA ILE A 122 -10.45 0.06 -10.31
C ILE A 122 -10.53 -0.39 -8.85
N SER A 123 -10.02 -1.59 -8.56
CA SER A 123 -9.98 -2.18 -7.23
C SER A 123 -9.25 -1.27 -6.23
N VAL A 124 -8.06 -0.78 -6.58
CA VAL A 124 -7.30 0.16 -5.75
C VAL A 124 -7.97 1.53 -5.70
N ALA A 125 -8.42 2.06 -6.84
CA ALA A 125 -9.02 3.39 -6.91
C ALA A 125 -10.24 3.53 -5.98
N ARG A 126 -11.14 2.54 -5.97
CA ARG A 126 -12.32 2.53 -5.08
C ARG A 126 -11.96 2.50 -3.60
N ARG A 127 -10.87 1.82 -3.22
CA ARG A 127 -10.46 1.66 -1.81
C ARG A 127 -9.78 2.91 -1.25
N PHE A 128 -9.15 3.69 -2.12
CA PHE A 128 -8.44 4.93 -1.78
C PHE A 128 -9.22 6.19 -2.16
N ASP A 129 -10.50 6.05 -2.52
CA ASP A 129 -11.36 7.16 -2.98
C ASP A 129 -10.73 7.99 -4.12
N ILE A 130 -10.01 7.31 -5.01
CA ILE A 130 -9.42 7.91 -6.20
C ILE A 130 -10.47 7.90 -7.31
N LYS A 131 -10.62 9.04 -8.00
CA LYS A 131 -11.55 9.18 -9.12
C LYS A 131 -11.31 8.10 -10.17
N THR A 132 -12.30 7.23 -10.35
CA THR A 132 -12.24 6.12 -11.33
C THR A 132 -12.36 6.62 -12.77
N THR A 133 -12.69 7.90 -13.00
CA THR A 133 -12.76 8.52 -14.33
C THR A 133 -11.48 8.30 -15.13
N ILE A 134 -10.31 8.43 -14.48
CA ILE A 134 -9.00 8.23 -15.11
C ILE A 134 -8.88 6.81 -15.70
N VAL A 135 -9.43 5.81 -15.00
CA VAL A 135 -9.38 4.41 -15.44
C VAL A 135 -10.38 4.14 -16.56
N ILE A 136 -11.58 4.73 -16.48
CA ILE A 136 -12.64 4.59 -17.48
C ILE A 136 -12.24 5.28 -18.80
N ASP A 137 -11.66 6.48 -18.71
CA ASP A 137 -11.19 7.24 -19.88
C ASP A 137 -10.09 6.46 -20.61
N ALA A 138 -9.14 5.89 -19.86
CA ALA A 138 -8.08 5.05 -20.43
C ALA A 138 -8.64 3.78 -21.08
N LEU A 139 -9.59 3.09 -20.43
CA LEU A 139 -10.25 1.91 -20.99
C LEU A 139 -11.01 2.24 -22.29
N THR A 140 -11.70 3.39 -22.31
CA THR A 140 -12.45 3.87 -23.47
C THR A 140 -11.51 4.22 -24.63
N SER A 141 -10.37 4.86 -24.34
CA SER A 141 -9.35 5.19 -25.34
C SER A 141 -8.74 3.93 -25.96
N ASP A 142 -8.46 2.92 -25.14
CA ASP A 142 -7.92 1.63 -25.61
C ASP A 142 -8.90 0.90 -26.51
N TYR A 143 -10.19 0.87 -26.16
CA TYR A 143 -11.23 0.22 -26.99
C TYR A 143 -11.38 0.90 -28.36
N LYS A 144 -11.41 2.23 -28.40
CA LYS A 144 -11.47 3.00 -29.66
C LYS A 144 -10.28 2.74 -30.57
N SER A 145 -9.11 2.49 -29.99
CA SER A 145 -7.89 2.17 -30.75
C SER A 145 -7.96 0.80 -31.42
N VAL A 146 -8.77 -0.12 -30.90
CA VAL A 146 -8.96 -1.46 -31.49
C VAL A 146 -9.87 -1.41 -32.72
N GLU A 147 -10.89 -0.54 -32.73
CA GLU A 147 -11.81 -0.40 -33.87
C GLU A 147 -11.12 0.21 -35.09
N VAL A 148 -10.12 1.08 -34.90
CA VAL A 148 -9.39 1.75 -36.00
C VAL A 148 -8.41 0.83 -36.75
N VAL A 149 -8.04 -0.31 -36.17
CA VAL A 149 -7.08 -1.26 -36.78
C VAL A 149 -7.79 -2.31 -37.66
N GLN A 150 -9.12 -2.29 -37.74
CA GLN A 150 -9.91 -3.25 -38.52
C GLN A 150 -10.41 -2.76 -39.90
N GLU A 151 -9.97 -1.58 -40.37
CA GLU A 151 -10.16 -1.11 -41.76
C GLU A 151 -8.84 -1.11 -42.55
#